data_AF-A0A2V6LKK0-F1
#
_entry.id   AF-A0A2V6LKK0-F1
#
_cell.length_a   1.000
_cell.length_b   1.000
_cell.length_c   1.000
_cell.angle_alpha   90.00
_cell.angle_beta   90.00
_cell.angle_gamma   90.00
#
_symmetry.space_group_name_H-M   'P 1'
#
loop_
_entity.id
_entity.type
_entity.pdbx_description
1 polymer ?
#
loop_
_entity_poly.entity_id
_entity_poly.type
_entity_poly.pdbx_seq_one_letter_code
_entity_poly.pdbx_strand_id
1 'polypeptide(L)'
;MSSQHIWTEKDQHGEKREVRATKFGGAWRFQSKTVGETEWTYYDFPLLQDLLRLKEIVARKYQRRRASIEDVSSIEKLIEEQGSNE
;
A
#
# COMPACT_ATOMS: atom_id res chain seq x y z
N MET A 1 -5.66 14.90 -6.75
CA MET A 1 -5.05 14.69 -5.42
C MET A 1 -4.00 13.60 -5.56
N SER A 2 -2.76 13.84 -5.12
CA SER A 2 -1.77 12.77 -5.03
C SER A 2 -2.17 11.86 -3.86
N SER A 3 -2.72 10.69 -4.13
CA SER A 3 -3.04 9.70 -3.10
C SER A 3 -1.78 8.92 -2.76
N GLN A 4 -0.80 9.62 -2.16
CA GLN A 4 0.39 9.01 -1.59
C GLN A 4 0.15 8.68 -0.11
N HIS A 5 0.58 7.49 0.28
CA HIS A 5 0.48 6.97 1.64
C HIS A 5 1.82 6.35 2.00
N ILE A 6 2.42 6.82 3.10
CA ILE A 6 3.69 6.31 3.60
C ILE A 6 3.46 5.85 5.03
N TRP A 7 3.96 4.66 5.38
CA TRP A 7 3.95 4.14 6.74
C TRP A 7 5.22 3.34 7.00
N THR A 8 5.48 3.07 8.28
CA THR A 8 6.57 2.19 8.71
C THR A 8 5.96 0.96 9.37
N GLU A 9 6.56 -0.19 9.12
CA GLU A 9 6.21 -1.44 9.76
C GLU A 9 7.46 -2.31 9.97
N LYS A 10 7.29 -3.44 10.66
CA LYS A 10 8.34 -4.44 10.80
C LYS A 10 8.15 -5.52 9.76
N ASP A 11 9.22 -5.94 9.12
CA ASP A 11 9.21 -7.08 8.23
C ASP A 11 9.21 -8.41 9.00
N GLN A 12 9.28 -9.52 8.25
CA GLN A 12 9.32 -10.88 8.81
C GLN A 12 10.54 -11.17 9.69
N HIS A 13 11.62 -10.39 9.57
CA HIS A 13 12.85 -10.52 10.36
C HIS A 13 12.88 -9.53 11.54
N GLY A 14 11.85 -8.71 11.71
CA GLY A 14 11.73 -7.71 12.77
C GLY A 14 12.43 -6.38 12.44
N GLU A 15 12.97 -6.24 11.23
CA GLU A 15 13.60 -5.02 10.75
C GLU A 15 12.54 -4.00 10.35
N LYS A 16 12.81 -2.72 10.62
CA LYS A 16 11.87 -1.66 10.24
C LYS A 16 12.01 -1.35 8.75
N ARG A 17 10.90 -1.35 8.04
CA ARG A 17 10.81 -0.89 6.65
C ARG A 17 9.85 0.27 6.51
N GLU A 18 10.18 1.22 5.63
CA GLU A 18 9.28 2.27 5.17
C GLU A 18 8.59 1.78 3.89
N VAL A 19 7.27 1.80 3.88
CA VAL A 19 6.44 1.43 2.73
C VAL A 19 5.74 2.68 2.21
N ARG A 20 5.71 2.79 0.89
CA ARG A 20 5.06 3.88 0.17
C ARG A 20 4.13 3.29 -0.90
N ALA A 21 2.86 3.66 -0.81
CA ALA A 21 1.87 3.42 -1.84
C ALA A 21 1.47 4.74 -2.50
N THR A 22 1.48 4.78 -3.83
CA THR A 22 1.07 5.95 -4.60
C THR A 22 0.04 5.55 -5.65
N LYS A 23 -1.12 6.22 -5.68
CA LYS A 23 -2.09 6.07 -6.76
C LYS A 23 -1.77 7.04 -7.90
N PHE A 24 -1.60 6.51 -9.11
CA PHE A 24 -1.39 7.30 -10.33
C PHE A 24 -2.12 6.65 -11.51
N GLY A 25 -2.88 7.42 -12.28
CA GLY A 25 -3.61 6.89 -13.45
C GLY A 25 -4.61 5.79 -13.11
N GLY A 26 -5.13 5.74 -11.87
CA GLY A 26 -6.02 4.67 -11.39
C GLY A 26 -5.30 3.43 -10.86
N ALA A 27 -3.99 3.29 -11.09
CA ALA A 27 -3.18 2.19 -10.60
C ALA A 27 -2.46 2.54 -9.29
N TRP A 28 -2.19 1.52 -8.46
CA TRP A 28 -1.38 1.65 -7.25
C TRP A 28 0.02 1.13 -7.49
N ARG A 29 1.03 1.95 -7.16
CA ARG A 29 2.43 1.54 -7.14
C ARG A 29 2.88 1.40 -5.69
N PHE A 30 3.53 0.28 -5.39
CA PHE A 30 4.11 0.01 -4.09
C PHE A 30 5.62 0.00 -4.18
N GLN A 31 6.24 0.54 -3.16
CA GLN A 31 7.67 0.50 -2.97
C GLN A 31 7.98 0.48 -1.48
N SER A 32 9.06 -0.20 -1.10
CA SER A 32 9.55 -0.17 0.28
C SER A 32 11.06 -0.08 0.32
N LYS A 33 11.56 0.29 1.49
CA LYS A 33 12.98 0.30 1.80
C LYS A 33 13.21 -0.01 3.28
N THR A 34 14.37 -0.54 3.63
CA THR A 34 14.76 -0.65 5.04
C THR A 34 14.97 0.75 5.60
N VAL A 35 14.59 0.96 6.86
CA VAL A 35 14.79 2.26 7.53
C VAL A 35 16.29 2.53 7.66
N GLY A 36 16.73 3.69 7.16
CA GLY A 36 18.14 4.07 7.10
C GLY A 36 18.76 3.89 5.72
N GLU A 37 18.14 3.09 4.85
CA GLU A 37 18.54 2.97 3.45
C GLU A 37 17.96 4.10 2.59
N THR A 38 18.58 4.30 1.43
CA THR A 38 18.17 5.31 0.44
C THR A 38 17.47 4.69 -0.76
N GLU A 39 17.78 3.44 -1.09
CA GLU A 39 17.25 2.71 -2.23
C GLU A 39 15.83 2.21 -1.97
N TRP A 40 14.99 2.25 -3.00
CA TRP A 40 13.61 1.76 -2.94
C TRP A 40 13.48 0.51 -3.81
N THR A 41 12.95 -0.55 -3.22
CA THR A 41 12.49 -1.73 -3.95
C THR A 41 11.08 -1.45 -4.47
N TYR A 42 10.87 -1.67 -5.76
CA TYR A 42 9.56 -1.55 -6.41
C TYR A 42 8.91 -2.91 -6.53
N TYR A 43 7.60 -2.97 -6.28
CA TYR A 43 6.83 -4.21 -6.35
C TYR A 43 5.84 -4.15 -7.51
N ASP A 44 6.05 -5.01 -8.50
CA ASP A 44 5.05 -5.28 -9.54
C ASP A 44 3.85 -6.04 -8.94
N PHE A 45 4.13 -6.93 -7.99
CA PHE A 45 3.16 -7.63 -7.16
C PHE A 45 3.36 -7.23 -5.69
N PRO A 46 2.56 -6.30 -5.15
CA PRO A 46 2.68 -5.87 -3.76
C PRO A 46 2.40 -7.03 -2.79
N LEU A 47 3.09 -7.01 -1.65
CA LEU A 47 2.85 -8.00 -0.61
C LEU A 47 1.42 -7.88 -0.07
N LEU A 48 0.78 -9.01 0.21
CA LEU A 48 -0.59 -9.05 0.74
C LEU A 48 -0.73 -8.20 2.02
N GLN A 49 0.27 -8.24 2.90
CA GLN A 49 0.29 -7.44 4.12
C GLN A 49 0.27 -5.93 3.85
N ASP A 50 1.01 -5.47 2.82
CA ASP A 50 1.04 -4.07 2.42
C ASP A 50 -0.31 -3.61 1.84
N LEU A 51 -0.96 -4.46 1.05
CA LEU A 51 -2.28 -4.21 0.49
C LEU A 51 -3.34 -4.08 1.59
N LEU A 52 -3.34 -5.02 2.55
CA LEU A 52 -4.23 -4.97 3.71
C LEU A 52 -4.00 -3.71 4.54
N ARG A 53 -2.74 -3.32 4.74
CA ARG A 53 -2.40 -2.12 5.50
C ARG A 53 -2.84 -0.85 4.78
N LEU A 54 -2.67 -0.78 3.45
CA LEU A 54 -3.15 0.32 2.65
C LEU A 54 -4.69 0.42 2.72
N LYS A 55 -5.41 -0.70 2.64
CA LYS A 55 -6.87 -0.74 2.77
C LYS A 55 -7.32 -0.09 4.08
N GLU A 56 -6.69 -0.44 5.20
CA GLU A 56 -7.00 0.15 6.51
C GLU A 56 -6.77 1.67 6.54
N ILE A 57 -5.64 2.13 5.98
CA ILE A 57 -5.30 3.56 5.90
C ILE A 57 -6.33 4.32 5.08
N VAL A 58 -6.69 3.80 3.90
CA VAL A 58 -7.63 4.44 2.97
C VAL A 58 -9.05 4.38 3.50
N ALA A 59 -9.49 3.27 4.09
CA ALA A 59 -10.80 3.16 4.73
C ALA A 59 -10.98 4.19 5.86
N ARG A 60 -9.96 4.39 6.70
CA ARG A 60 -9.98 5.46 7.73
C ARG A 60 -10.06 6.86 7.11
N LYS A 61 -9.42 7.09 5.96
CA LYS A 61 -9.54 8.37 5.23
C LYS A 61 -10.93 8.54 4.62
N TYR A 62 -11.50 7.49 4.03
CA TYR A 62 -12.86 7.48 3.49
C TYR A 62 -13.90 7.82 4.56
N GLN A 63 -13.81 7.19 5.74
CA GLN A 63 -14.68 7.53 6.89
C GLN A 63 -14.62 9.01 7.29
N ARG A 64 -13.46 9.64 7.12
CA ARG A 64 -13.25 11.08 7.38
C ARG A 64 -13.50 11.97 6.15
N ARG A 65 -14.08 11.42 5.07
CA ARG A 65 -14.34 12.11 3.79
C ARG A 65 -13.08 12.67 3.11
N ARG A 66 -11.94 11.99 3.29
CA ARG A 66 -10.61 12.34 2.75
C ARG A 66 -10.08 11.34 1.71
N ALA A 67 -10.89 10.36 1.33
CA ALA A 67 -10.65 9.43 0.24
C ALA A 67 -12.00 9.04 -0.37
N SER A 68 -11.98 8.54 -1.60
CA SER A 68 -13.18 8.08 -2.30
C SER A 68 -13.49 6.62 -1.97
N ILE A 69 -14.73 6.17 -2.22
CA ILE A 69 -15.06 4.75 -2.08
C ILE A 69 -14.35 3.93 -3.16
N GLU A 70 -14.15 4.52 -4.34
CA GLU A 70 -13.42 3.95 -5.46
C GLU A 70 -11.95 3.68 -5.11
N ASP A 71 -11.33 4.52 -4.27
CA ASP A 71 -9.99 4.23 -3.73
C ASP A 71 -9.99 2.95 -2.90
N VAL A 72 -10.98 2.78 -2.01
CA VAL A 72 -11.10 1.57 -1.18
C VAL A 72 -11.32 0.34 -2.06
N SER A 73 -12.30 0.38 -2.97
CA SER A 73 -12.61 -0.75 -3.86
C SER A 73 -11.47 -1.09 -4.81
N SER A 74 -10.67 -0.11 -5.24
CA SER A 74 -9.47 -0.39 -6.06
C SER A 74 -8.41 -1.21 -5.32
N ILE A 75 -8.30 -1.06 -3.99
CA ILE A 75 -7.37 -1.85 -3.17
C ILE A 75 -7.93 -3.23 -2.90
N GLU A 76 -9.25 -3.35 -2.70
CA GLU A 76 -9.92 -4.65 -2.53
C GLU A 76 -9.72 -5.56 -3.74
N LYS A 77 -9.81 -5.01 -4.96
CA LYS A 77 -9.49 -5.75 -6.18
C LYS A 77 -8.05 -6.26 -6.21
N LEU A 78 -7.07 -5.42 -5.83
CA LEU A 78 -5.66 -5.84 -5.76
C LEU A 78 -5.44 -6.95 -4.73
N ILE A 79 -6.17 -6.94 -3.61
CA ILE A 79 -6.12 -8.00 -2.59
C ILE A 79 -6.66 -9.31 -3.16
N GLU A 80 -7.80 -9.27 -3.86
CA GLU A 80 -8.41 -10.43 -4.50
C GLU A 80 -7.52 -11.01 -5.61
N GLU A 81 -6.94 -10.15 -6.45
CA GLU A 81 -5.98 -10.54 -7.49
C GLU A 81 -4.74 -11.21 -6.88
N GLN A 82 -4.24 -10.71 -5.75
CA GLN A 82 -3.08 -11.32 -5.10
C GLN A 82 -3.41 -12.66 -4.44
N GLY A 83 -4.58 -12.80 -3.81
CA GLY A 83 -5.01 -14.08 -3.24
C GLY A 83 -5.36 -15.15 -4.28
N SER A 84 -5.58 -14.75 -5.54
CA SER A 84 -5.84 -15.68 -6.65
C SER A 84 -4.56 -16.17 -7.34
N ASN A 85 -3.40 -15.58 -7.03
CA ASN A 85 -2.08 -15.91 -7.61
C ASN A 85 -1.22 -16.81 -6.68
N GLU A 86 -1.78 -17.32 -5.58
CA GLU A 86 -1.20 -18.41 -4.75
C GLU A 86 -1.75 -19.77 -5.16
#